data_AF-A0A397FG31-F1
#
_entry.id   AF-A0A397FG31-F1
#
_cell.length_a   1.000
_cell.length_b   1.000
_cell.length_c   1.000
_cell.angle_alpha   90.00
_cell.angle_beta   90.00
_cell.angle_gamma   90.00
#
_symmetry.space_group_name_H-M   'P 1'
#
loop_
_entity.id
_entity.type
_entity.pdbx_description
1 polymer ?
#
loop_
_entity_poly.entity_id
_entity_poly.type
_entity_poly.pdbx_seq_one_letter_code
_entity_poly.pdbx_strand_id
1 'polypeptide(L)'
;VPDLIRADNSRSPLRCPHYFDAVVCDPPYGIRAGARKSGRRDCAPANSTAPPPPPASVSSDQKPIKPKYGPRPIPDEWLENHIPATQPYAAEDVMRDLLVFAAKNLRVGGRVVYLLPTTYDYTDADLPTHPQLRVVGNSEERLTSKYARRLITMVKTVETSDIPSNLDDGFKSDFSFAKLREKIVASNKKPKTASD
;
A
#
# COMPACT_ATOMS: atom_id res chain seq x y z
N VAL A 1 5.50 -20.50 16.73
CA VAL A 1 5.14 -19.27 15.97
C VAL A 1 5.06 -19.70 14.52
N PRO A 2 4.05 -19.28 13.72
CA PRO A 2 3.99 -19.65 12.30
C PRO A 2 5.22 -19.12 11.55
N ASP A 3 5.86 -19.97 10.75
CA ASP A 3 7.09 -19.62 10.03
C ASP A 3 6.80 -18.84 8.72
N LEU A 4 5.59 -19.00 8.16
CA LEU A 4 5.14 -18.30 6.97
C LEU A 4 3.67 -17.94 7.10
N ILE A 5 3.35 -16.66 6.86
CA ILE A 5 1.98 -16.14 6.89
C ILE A 5 1.67 -15.54 5.52
N ARG A 6 0.55 -15.97 4.92
CA ARG A 6 -0.03 -15.28 3.75
C ARG A 6 -0.96 -14.18 4.25
N ALA A 7 -0.55 -12.93 4.03
CA ALA A 7 -1.32 -11.76 4.45
C ALA A 7 -1.22 -10.63 3.42
N ASP A 8 -2.16 -9.70 3.50
CA ASP A 8 -2.14 -8.44 2.77
C ASP A 8 -1.79 -7.30 3.73
N ASN A 9 -0.66 -6.62 3.52
CA ASN A 9 -0.22 -5.56 4.41
C ASN A 9 -1.20 -4.37 4.47
N SER A 10 -1.93 -4.10 3.38
CA SER A 10 -2.93 -3.03 3.34
C SER A 10 -4.10 -3.27 4.30
N ARG A 11 -4.29 -4.53 4.73
CA ARG A 11 -5.27 -4.97 5.73
C ARG A 11 -4.65 -6.04 6.61
N SER A 12 -3.52 -5.71 7.24
CA SER A 12 -2.72 -6.68 7.98
C SER A 12 -3.57 -7.40 9.05
N PRO A 13 -3.60 -8.75 9.07
CA PRO A 13 -4.31 -9.51 10.08
C PRO A 13 -3.54 -9.58 11.40
N LEU A 14 -2.28 -9.12 11.42
CA LEU A 14 -1.41 -9.15 12.58
C LEU A 14 -1.85 -8.09 13.58
N ARG A 15 -2.45 -8.53 14.69
CA ARG A 15 -2.83 -7.69 15.85
C ARG A 15 -1.86 -7.92 17.00
N CYS A 16 -0.59 -7.62 16.77
CA CYS A 16 0.49 -7.85 17.72
C CYS A 16 1.25 -6.53 17.97
N PRO A 17 0.61 -5.56 18.65
CA PRO A 17 1.23 -4.27 18.90
C PRO A 17 2.49 -4.45 19.76
N HIS A 18 3.55 -3.72 19.43
CA HIS A 18 4.84 -3.76 20.15
C HIS A 18 5.53 -5.14 20.20
N TYR A 19 5.18 -6.05 19.30
CA TYR A 19 5.70 -7.42 19.31
C TYR A 19 7.05 -7.57 18.60
N PHE A 20 7.28 -6.85 17.50
CA PHE A 20 8.47 -7.06 16.67
C PHE A 20 9.65 -6.19 17.12
N ASP A 21 10.85 -6.78 17.16
CA ASP A 21 12.12 -6.06 17.26
C ASP A 21 12.49 -5.36 15.93
N ALA A 22 12.17 -6.01 14.81
CA ALA A 22 12.52 -5.54 13.49
C ALA A 22 11.49 -5.92 12.43
N VAL A 23 11.34 -5.05 11.43
CA VAL A 23 10.62 -5.32 10.17
C VAL A 23 11.61 -5.08 9.03
N VAL A 24 11.79 -6.06 8.15
CA VAL A 24 12.70 -5.96 7.00
C VAL A 24 11.93 -6.29 5.73
N CYS A 25 12.00 -5.45 4.69
CA CYS A 25 11.24 -5.68 3.46
C CYS A 25 11.85 -5.02 2.21
N ASP A 26 11.45 -5.52 1.04
CA ASP A 26 11.67 -4.91 -0.28
C ASP A 26 10.29 -4.66 -0.93
N PRO A 27 9.63 -3.52 -0.62
CA PRO A 27 8.30 -3.22 -1.11
C PRO A 27 8.18 -3.16 -2.64
N PRO A 28 7.03 -3.53 -3.22
CA PRO A 28 6.81 -3.38 -4.66
C PRO A 28 6.54 -1.90 -5.03
N TYR A 29 7.56 -1.20 -5.51
CA TYR A 29 7.49 0.23 -5.87
C TYR A 29 6.80 0.57 -7.20
N GLY A 30 6.22 -0.40 -7.91
CA GLY A 30 5.55 -0.14 -9.19
C GLY A 30 6.48 0.04 -10.40
N ILE A 31 7.80 -0.07 -10.21
CA ILE A 31 8.80 0.09 -11.29
C ILE A 31 8.96 -1.21 -12.09
N ARG A 32 9.23 -2.33 -11.42
CA ARG A 32 9.43 -3.66 -12.07
C ARG A 32 8.14 -4.47 -12.17
N ALA A 33 7.27 -4.33 -11.17
CA ALA A 33 5.96 -4.96 -11.10
C ALA A 33 4.97 -3.99 -10.45
N GLY A 34 3.74 -3.94 -10.97
CA GLY A 34 2.68 -3.15 -10.35
C GLY A 34 2.26 -3.77 -9.01
N ALA A 35 2.19 -2.95 -7.97
CA ALA A 35 1.68 -3.40 -6.68
C ALA A 35 0.16 -3.61 -6.74
N ARG A 36 -0.31 -4.63 -6.02
CA ARG A 36 -1.73 -4.97 -5.92
C ARG A 36 -2.10 -5.21 -4.45
N LYS A 37 -3.32 -4.81 -4.09
CA LYS A 37 -3.93 -5.11 -2.79
C LYS A 37 -5.28 -5.76 -2.97
N SER A 38 -5.75 -6.45 -1.95
CA SER A 38 -7.09 -7.03 -1.87
C SER A 38 -8.11 -5.89 -1.91
N GLY A 39 -9.05 -5.99 -2.84
CA GLY A 39 -10.02 -4.93 -3.04
C GLY A 39 -10.84 -5.18 -4.29
N ARG A 40 -12.06 -4.64 -4.29
CA ARG A 40 -12.96 -4.66 -5.44
C ARG A 40 -12.94 -3.26 -6.04
N ARG A 41 -12.96 -3.17 -7.38
CA ARG A 41 -13.20 -1.90 -8.05
C ARG A 41 -14.56 -1.38 -7.61
N ASP A 42 -14.61 -0.15 -7.14
CA ASP A 42 -15.88 0.50 -6.86
C ASP A 42 -16.71 0.54 -8.16
N CYS A 43 -17.97 0.12 -8.07
CA CYS A 43 -18.93 0.50 -9.10
C CYS A 43 -19.05 2.02 -9.03
N ALA A 44 -18.95 2.70 -10.18
CA ALA A 44 -19.17 4.14 -10.25
C ALA A 44 -20.42 4.52 -9.43
N PRO A 45 -20.39 5.59 -8.64
CA PRO A 45 -21.56 6.03 -7.91
C PRO A 45 -22.69 6.17 -8.92
N ALA A 46 -23.83 5.55 -8.62
CA ALA A 46 -25.03 5.71 -9.41
C ALA A 46 -25.45 7.19 -9.32
N ASN A 47 -24.93 8.02 -10.22
CA ASN A 47 -25.58 9.26 -10.60
C ASN A 47 -26.87 8.86 -11.33
N SER A 48 -27.88 8.47 -10.56
CA SER A 48 -29.26 8.36 -11.02
C SER A 48 -30.11 9.19 -10.08
N THR A 49 -30.37 10.44 -10.49
CA THR A 49 -31.38 11.37 -9.98
C THR A 49 -32.81 10.86 -10.23
N ALA A 50 -33.05 9.54 -10.14
CA ALA A 50 -34.35 8.94 -10.37
C ALA A 50 -34.99 8.63 -9.00
N PRO A 51 -36.22 9.11 -8.72
CA PRO A 51 -36.91 8.77 -7.50
C PRO A 51 -37.19 7.25 -7.45
N PRO A 52 -37.19 6.65 -6.25
CA PRO A 52 -37.49 5.23 -6.10
C PRO A 52 -38.92 4.94 -6.60
N PRO A 53 -39.16 3.80 -7.29
CA PRO A 53 -40.50 3.41 -7.68
C PRO A 53 -41.38 3.14 -6.44
N PRO A 54 -42.71 3.36 -6.54
CA PRO A 54 -43.61 3.20 -5.40
C PRO A 54 -43.69 1.74 -4.92
N PRO A 55 -43.99 1.51 -3.63
CA PRO A 55 -44.03 0.18 -3.06
C PRO A 55 -45.25 -0.60 -3.58
N ALA A 56 -45.02 -1.54 -4.50
CA ALA A 56 -46.00 -2.56 -4.83
C ALA A 56 -45.93 -3.70 -3.80
N SER A 57 -47.11 -4.11 -3.33
CA SER A 57 -47.37 -5.14 -2.31
C SER A 57 -46.61 -6.45 -2.55
N VAL A 58 -45.87 -6.88 -1.53
CA VAL A 58 -45.11 -8.14 -1.46
C VAL A 58 -46.03 -9.35 -1.28
N SER A 59 -46.13 -10.19 -2.30
CA SER A 59 -46.47 -11.61 -2.19
C SER A 59 -45.20 -12.44 -1.98
N SER A 60 -45.30 -13.47 -1.13
CA SER A 60 -44.22 -14.09 -0.35
C SER A 60 -43.35 -15.15 -1.04
N ASP A 61 -43.21 -15.17 -2.36
CA ASP A 61 -42.41 -16.19 -3.07
C ASP A 61 -41.49 -15.60 -4.13
N GLN A 62 -40.43 -14.89 -3.72
CA GLN A 62 -39.40 -14.43 -4.64
C GLN A 62 -38.00 -14.88 -4.21
N LYS A 63 -37.43 -15.78 -5.01
CA LYS A 63 -36.00 -16.13 -5.04
C LYS A 63 -35.18 -14.83 -5.19
N PRO A 64 -34.10 -14.63 -4.43
CA PRO A 64 -33.41 -13.34 -4.39
C PRO A 64 -32.92 -12.93 -5.79
N ILE A 65 -33.34 -11.75 -6.23
CA ILE A 65 -32.94 -11.13 -7.50
C ILE A 65 -31.43 -10.87 -7.41
N LYS A 66 -30.63 -11.64 -8.18
CA LYS A 66 -29.19 -11.43 -8.27
C LYS A 66 -28.95 -10.07 -8.94
N PRO A 67 -28.17 -9.15 -8.33
CA PRO A 67 -27.87 -7.88 -8.97
C PRO A 67 -27.16 -8.14 -10.31
N LYS A 68 -27.68 -7.55 -11.40
CA LYS A 68 -27.14 -7.69 -12.77
C LYS A 68 -25.71 -7.12 -12.88
N TYR A 69 -25.39 -6.14 -12.03
CA TYR A 69 -24.07 -5.56 -11.83
C TYR A 69 -23.82 -5.33 -10.33
N GLY A 70 -22.60 -5.61 -9.86
CA GLY A 70 -22.19 -5.39 -8.47
C GLY A 70 -21.53 -6.61 -7.81
N PRO A 71 -21.03 -6.45 -6.58
CA PRO A 71 -20.41 -7.53 -5.83
C PRO A 71 -21.39 -8.68 -5.60
N ARG A 72 -21.16 -9.83 -6.26
CA ARG A 72 -21.94 -11.03 -6.00
C ARG A 72 -21.56 -11.61 -4.63
N PRO A 73 -22.54 -12.00 -3.80
CA PRO A 73 -22.26 -12.78 -2.61
C PRO A 73 -21.63 -14.11 -3.03
N ILE A 74 -20.59 -14.51 -2.31
CA ILE A 74 -19.88 -15.76 -2.56
C ILE A 74 -20.69 -16.85 -1.87
N PRO A 75 -21.11 -17.91 -2.57
CA PRO A 75 -21.75 -19.06 -1.94
C PRO A 75 -20.87 -19.68 -0.86
N ASP A 76 -21.46 -20.20 0.22
CA ASP A 76 -20.72 -20.76 1.36
C ASP A 76 -19.79 -21.89 0.94
N GLU A 77 -20.20 -22.70 -0.06
CA GLU A 77 -19.39 -23.78 -0.61
C GLU A 77 -18.08 -23.32 -1.27
N TRP A 78 -17.96 -22.04 -1.64
CA TRP A 78 -16.75 -21.48 -2.26
C TRP A 78 -15.94 -20.63 -1.29
N LEU A 79 -16.46 -20.34 -0.10
CA LEU A 79 -15.85 -19.37 0.81
C LEU A 79 -14.43 -19.79 1.25
N GLU A 80 -14.21 -21.09 1.49
CA GLU A 80 -12.94 -21.64 1.95
C GLU A 80 -11.80 -21.44 0.94
N ASN A 81 -12.09 -21.59 -0.36
CA ASN A 81 -11.09 -21.50 -1.43
C ASN A 81 -11.17 -20.18 -2.21
N HIS A 82 -12.03 -19.25 -1.80
CA HIS A 82 -12.24 -18.00 -2.52
C HIS A 82 -11.03 -17.06 -2.36
N ILE A 83 -10.42 -16.73 -3.49
CA ILE A 83 -9.35 -15.73 -3.56
C ILE A 83 -10.00 -14.35 -3.79
N PRO A 84 -9.83 -13.38 -2.86
CA PRO A 84 -10.35 -12.03 -3.05
C PRO A 84 -9.85 -11.38 -4.34
N ALA A 85 -10.73 -10.59 -4.97
CA ALA A 85 -10.33 -9.72 -6.06
C ALA A 85 -9.22 -8.76 -5.60
N THR A 86 -8.38 -8.36 -6.55
CA THR A 86 -7.30 -7.40 -6.29
C THR A 86 -7.48 -6.13 -7.10
N GLN A 87 -7.00 -5.03 -6.56
CA GLN A 87 -6.99 -3.71 -7.20
C GLN A 87 -5.57 -3.15 -7.23
N PRO A 88 -5.30 -2.13 -8.08
CA PRO A 88 -4.03 -1.42 -8.06
C PRO A 88 -3.71 -0.88 -6.66
N TYR A 89 -2.43 -0.94 -6.30
CA TYR A 89 -1.91 -0.42 -5.05
C TYR A 89 -0.87 0.63 -5.39
N ALA A 90 -1.14 1.89 -5.05
CA ALA A 90 -0.20 2.98 -5.30
C ALA A 90 1.06 2.79 -4.45
N ALA A 91 2.23 3.14 -4.98
CA ALA A 91 3.49 2.97 -4.25
C ALA A 91 3.52 3.87 -3.00
N GLU A 92 2.88 5.03 -3.06
CA GLU A 92 2.65 5.92 -1.92
C GLU A 92 1.85 5.23 -0.82
N ASP A 93 0.76 4.53 -1.16
CA ASP A 93 -0.04 3.77 -0.20
C ASP A 93 0.72 2.56 0.35
N VAL A 94 1.50 1.86 -0.48
CA VAL A 94 2.37 0.76 -0.05
C VAL A 94 3.31 1.23 1.06
N MET A 95 3.96 2.37 0.85
CA MET A 95 4.89 2.93 1.83
C MET A 95 4.17 3.45 3.07
N ARG A 96 3.02 4.11 2.91
CA ARG A 96 2.17 4.54 4.04
C ARG A 96 1.81 3.36 4.93
N ASP A 97 1.24 2.31 4.35
CA ASP A 97 0.78 1.14 5.09
C ASP A 97 1.95 0.38 5.73
N LEU A 98 3.13 0.35 5.09
CA LEU A 98 4.34 -0.20 5.70
C LEU A 98 4.77 0.58 6.95
N LEU A 99 4.83 1.92 6.87
CA LEU A 99 5.24 2.74 8.00
C LEU A 99 4.22 2.69 9.14
N VAL A 100 2.92 2.68 8.82
CA VAL A 100 1.85 2.49 9.80
C VAL A 100 1.93 1.11 10.44
N PHE A 101 2.17 0.05 9.65
CA PHE A 101 2.37 -1.30 10.16
C PHE A 101 3.55 -1.36 11.13
N ALA A 102 4.70 -0.79 10.74
CA ALA A 102 5.89 -0.73 11.56
C ALA A 102 5.65 0.05 12.86
N ALA A 103 5.03 1.22 12.78
CA ALA A 103 4.72 2.05 13.95
C ALA A 103 3.80 1.35 14.94
N LYS A 104 2.80 0.59 14.46
CA LYS A 104 1.88 -0.16 15.31
C LYS A 104 2.53 -1.39 15.96
N ASN A 105 3.30 -2.16 15.19
CA ASN A 105 3.74 -3.50 15.62
C ASN A 105 5.18 -3.56 16.14
N LEU A 106 6.03 -2.57 15.89
CA LEU A 106 7.36 -2.49 16.51
C LEU A 106 7.25 -2.07 17.97
N ARG A 107 8.11 -2.63 18.83
CA ARG A 107 8.39 -2.05 20.16
C ARG A 107 9.18 -0.74 20.03
N VAL A 108 9.17 0.12 21.04
CA VAL A 108 10.11 1.26 21.07
C VAL A 108 11.56 0.76 21.01
N GLY A 109 12.38 1.46 20.23
CA GLY A 109 13.73 1.04 19.87
C GLY A 109 13.80 -0.05 18.78
N GLY A 110 12.66 -0.63 18.40
CA GLY A 110 12.57 -1.53 17.25
C GLY A 110 12.76 -0.79 15.92
N ARG A 111 13.15 -1.51 14.86
CA ARG A 111 13.56 -0.90 13.58
C ARG A 111 12.77 -1.42 12.39
N VAL A 112 12.41 -0.53 11.47
CA VAL A 112 11.98 -0.90 10.13
C VAL A 112 13.10 -0.60 9.14
N VAL A 113 13.39 -1.56 8.28
CA VAL A 113 14.41 -1.49 7.25
C VAL A 113 13.79 -1.82 5.90
N TYR A 114 13.95 -0.93 4.92
CA TYR A 114 13.43 -1.14 3.57
C TYR A 114 14.35 -0.61 2.48
N LEU A 115 14.23 -1.18 1.28
CA LEU A 115 15.04 -0.83 0.11
C LEU A 115 14.34 0.17 -0.79
N LEU A 116 14.72 1.45 -0.76
CA LEU A 116 14.12 2.48 -1.61
C LEU A 116 14.86 2.59 -2.95
N PRO A 117 14.22 2.39 -4.12
CA PRO A 117 14.81 2.75 -5.40
C PRO A 117 14.88 4.28 -5.52
N THR A 118 16.01 4.81 -5.97
CA THR A 118 16.21 6.26 -6.11
C THR A 118 16.96 6.61 -7.39
N THR A 119 16.79 7.83 -7.85
CA THR A 119 17.62 8.48 -8.87
C THR A 119 18.66 9.38 -8.19
N TYR A 120 19.61 9.93 -8.95
CA TYR A 120 20.70 10.76 -8.39
C TYR A 120 20.26 12.13 -7.88
N ASP A 121 19.11 12.61 -8.30
CA ASP A 121 18.48 13.84 -7.81
C ASP A 121 17.69 13.63 -6.51
N TYR A 122 17.81 12.45 -5.89
CA TYR A 122 17.24 12.17 -4.58
C TYR A 122 17.78 13.13 -3.51
N THR A 123 16.89 13.56 -2.63
CA THR A 123 17.19 14.32 -1.42
C THR A 123 16.57 13.64 -0.20
N ASP A 124 17.10 13.83 1.01
CA ASP A 124 16.50 13.21 2.20
C ASP A 124 15.08 13.71 2.53
N ALA A 125 14.70 14.87 1.96
CA ALA A 125 13.33 15.39 2.05
C ALA A 125 12.31 14.52 1.29
N ASP A 126 12.79 13.69 0.36
CA ASP A 126 11.99 12.75 -0.40
C ASP A 126 11.62 11.50 0.41
N LEU A 127 12.14 11.30 1.62
CA LEU A 127 11.79 10.11 2.40
C LEU A 127 10.36 10.21 2.95
N PRO A 128 9.57 9.12 2.87
CA PRO A 128 8.31 9.06 3.58
C PRO A 128 8.57 9.18 5.09
N THR A 129 7.76 10.00 5.77
CA THR A 129 7.91 10.27 7.21
C THR A 129 6.72 9.73 7.99
N HIS A 130 6.95 9.42 9.27
CA HIS A 130 5.90 8.99 10.19
C HIS A 130 6.21 9.51 11.61
N PRO A 131 5.25 10.03 12.38
CA PRO A 131 5.51 10.67 13.68
C PRO A 131 6.24 9.78 14.70
N GLN A 132 5.97 8.47 14.66
CA GLN A 132 6.58 7.49 15.57
C GLN A 132 7.92 6.93 15.10
N LEU A 133 8.35 7.24 13.87
CA LEU A 133 9.53 6.64 13.25
C LEU A 133 10.54 7.73 12.91
N ARG A 134 11.80 7.51 13.29
CA ARG A 134 12.90 8.42 12.96
C ARG A 134 13.94 7.70 12.12
N VAL A 135 14.36 8.33 11.02
CA VAL A 135 15.46 7.83 10.19
C VAL A 135 16.76 7.81 11.01
N VAL A 136 17.44 6.67 11.02
CA VAL A 136 18.74 6.49 11.68
C VAL A 136 19.82 5.98 10.72
N GLY A 137 19.43 5.52 9.53
CA GLY A 137 20.35 5.08 8.51
C GLY A 137 19.80 5.32 7.11
N ASN A 138 20.67 5.79 6.23
CA ASN A 138 20.43 5.94 4.80
C ASN A 138 21.71 5.53 4.07
N SER A 139 21.77 4.29 3.59
CA SER A 139 22.95 3.76 2.91
C SER A 139 22.69 3.63 1.42
N GLU A 140 23.51 4.28 0.59
CA GLU A 140 23.38 4.25 -0.87
C GLU A 140 24.18 3.09 -1.48
N GLU A 141 23.53 2.33 -2.37
CA GLU A 141 24.12 1.35 -3.27
C GLU A 141 23.90 1.83 -4.71
N ARG A 142 24.97 2.16 -5.41
CA ARG A 142 24.89 2.57 -6.82
C ARG A 142 24.73 1.34 -7.71
N LEU A 143 23.63 1.29 -8.45
CA LEU A 143 23.36 0.19 -9.38
C LEU A 143 23.88 0.51 -10.79
N THR A 144 23.65 1.75 -11.24
CA THR A 144 24.11 2.25 -12.55
C THR A 144 24.46 3.73 -12.47
N SER A 145 24.90 4.33 -13.59
CA SER A 145 25.15 5.78 -13.67
C SER A 145 23.92 6.66 -13.53
N LYS A 146 22.69 6.10 -13.58
CA LYS A 146 21.43 6.86 -13.36
C LYS A 146 20.57 6.40 -12.17
N TYR A 147 20.82 5.19 -11.65
CA TYR A 147 20.01 4.59 -10.60
C TYR A 147 20.83 4.17 -9.41
N ALA A 148 20.25 4.39 -8.23
CA ALA A 148 20.75 3.90 -6.97
C ALA A 148 19.62 3.20 -6.22
N ARG A 149 20.00 2.43 -5.20
CA ARG A 149 19.12 1.86 -4.21
C ARG A 149 19.59 2.31 -2.85
N ARG A 150 18.66 2.66 -1.97
CA ARG A 150 18.98 3.10 -0.62
C ARG A 150 18.39 2.14 0.40
N LEU A 151 19.23 1.64 1.29
CA LEU A 151 18.78 0.92 2.47
C LEU A 151 18.43 1.96 3.54
N ILE A 152 17.13 2.16 3.75
CA ILE A 152 16.62 3.11 4.76
C ILE A 152 16.32 2.35 6.03
N THR A 153 16.83 2.85 7.15
CA THR A 153 16.55 2.31 8.49
C THR A 153 15.89 3.39 9.32
N MET A 154 14.71 3.08 9.87
CA MET A 154 14.00 3.93 10.82
C MET A 154 13.82 3.20 12.15
N VAL A 155 13.92 3.93 13.25
CA VAL A 155 13.68 3.42 14.61
C VAL A 155 12.37 3.96 15.15
N LYS A 156 11.60 3.13 15.86
CA LYS A 156 10.42 3.60 16.61
C LYS A 156 10.86 4.32 17.87
N THR A 157 10.43 5.57 18.02
CA THR A 157 10.88 6.46 19.12
C THR A 157 9.84 6.74 20.18
N VAL A 158 8.55 6.59 19.88
CA VAL A 158 7.44 6.98 20.77
C VAL A 158 6.40 5.86 20.85
N GLU A 159 5.83 5.65 22.03
CA GLU A 159 4.72 4.71 22.21
C GLU A 159 3.39 5.29 21.72
N THR A 160 2.49 4.42 21.28
CA THR A 160 1.22 4.82 20.68
C THR A 160 0.27 5.50 21.70
N SER A 161 0.45 5.22 23.00
CA SER A 161 -0.30 5.85 24.09
C SER A 161 -0.04 7.35 24.23
N ASP A 162 1.10 7.84 23.75
CA ASP A 162 1.57 9.20 24.01
C ASP A 162 1.15 10.17 22.90
N ILE A 163 0.37 9.69 21.94
CA ILE A 163 -0.08 10.45 20.76
C ILE A 163 -1.58 10.72 20.89
N PRO A 164 -2.01 11.99 20.85
CA PRO A 164 -3.43 12.33 20.80
C PRO A 164 -4.13 11.58 19.66
N SER A 165 -5.25 10.90 19.96
CA SER A 165 -6.04 10.08 19.03
C SER A 165 -6.65 10.83 17.83
N ASN A 166 -6.34 12.11 17.66
CA ASN A 166 -6.87 13.01 16.63
C ASN A 166 -5.79 13.48 15.63
N LEU A 167 -4.57 12.95 15.71
CA LEU A 167 -3.59 13.18 14.65
C LEU A 167 -3.90 12.20 13.52
N ASP A 168 -4.26 12.74 12.34
CA ASP A 168 -4.12 12.04 11.06
C ASP A 168 -2.86 11.18 11.07
N ASP A 169 -2.83 10.05 10.34
CA ASP A 169 -1.72 9.07 10.28
C ASP A 169 -0.34 9.68 9.91
N GLY A 170 -0.21 11.01 9.83
CA GLY A 170 1.02 11.79 9.98
C GLY A 170 1.98 11.65 8.81
N PHE A 171 1.58 10.83 7.83
CA PHE A 171 2.28 10.57 6.61
C PHE A 171 2.20 11.81 5.73
N LYS A 172 3.24 12.65 5.82
CA LYS A 172 3.48 13.73 4.88
C LYS A 172 4.14 13.13 3.64
N SER A 173 3.41 13.08 2.54
CA SER A 173 3.93 12.64 1.25
C SER A 173 3.97 13.81 0.27
N ASP A 174 5.03 14.60 0.34
CA ASP A 174 5.46 15.37 -0.84
C ASP A 174 6.24 14.46 -1.82
N PHE A 175 6.54 13.22 -1.40
CA PHE A 175 7.24 12.23 -2.20
C PHE A 175 6.29 11.47 -3.14
N SER A 176 6.50 11.66 -4.44
CA SER A 176 5.74 10.96 -5.48
C SER A 176 6.59 9.91 -6.17
N PHE A 177 6.27 8.65 -5.91
CA PHE A 177 6.85 7.51 -6.62
C PHE A 177 6.42 7.49 -8.09
N ALA A 178 5.28 8.08 -8.43
CA ALA A 178 4.87 8.27 -9.82
C ALA A 178 5.90 9.08 -10.61
N LYS A 179 6.41 10.20 -10.07
CA LYS A 179 7.48 10.99 -10.70
C LYS A 179 8.78 10.19 -10.83
N LEU A 180 9.14 9.43 -9.79
CA LEU A 180 10.32 8.56 -9.82
C LEU A 180 10.18 7.47 -10.91
N ARG A 181 9.01 6.83 -10.99
CA ARG A 181 8.68 5.83 -12.00
C ARG A 181 8.72 6.44 -13.40
N GLU A 182 8.13 7.61 -13.60
CA GLU A 182 8.19 8.32 -14.88
C GLU A 182 9.62 8.64 -15.28
N LYS A 183 10.45 9.15 -14.36
CA LYS A 183 11.88 9.40 -14.62
C LYS A 183 12.63 8.12 -15.00
N ILE A 184 12.37 7.01 -14.29
CA ILE A 184 12.99 5.71 -14.58
C ILE A 184 12.52 5.17 -15.95
N VAL A 185 11.22 5.22 -16.23
CA VAL A 185 10.66 4.74 -17.51
C VAL A 185 11.11 5.61 -18.68
N ALA A 186 11.11 6.93 -18.52
CA ALA A 186 11.57 7.87 -19.55
C ALA A 186 13.05 7.70 -19.87
N SER A 187 13.90 7.52 -18.85
CA SER A 187 15.33 7.29 -19.05
C SER A 187 15.65 5.95 -19.73
N ASN A 188 14.75 4.95 -19.64
CA ASN A 188 14.92 3.67 -20.33
C ASN A 188 14.46 3.69 -21.80
N LYS A 189 13.74 4.74 -22.24
CA LYS A 189 13.29 4.89 -23.62
C LYS A 189 14.42 5.50 -24.46
N LYS A 190 15.26 4.67 -25.09
CA LYS A 190 16.27 5.15 -26.06
C LYS A 190 15.58 5.96 -27.17
N PRO A 191 16.17 7.06 -27.66
CA PRO A 191 15.74 7.64 -28.93
C PRO A 191 15.96 6.58 -30.02
N LYS A 192 14.92 6.32 -30.83
CA LYS A 192 15.09 5.59 -32.08
C LYS A 192 16.03 6.43 -32.93
N THR A 193 17.28 6.00 -33.04
CA THR A 193 18.18 6.47 -34.09
C THR A 193 17.52 6.09 -35.42
N ALA A 194 16.93 7.06 -36.10
CA ALA A 194 16.70 6.97 -37.52
C ALA A 194 18.09 6.97 -38.16
N SER A 195 18.56 5.79 -38.55
CA SER A 195 19.66 5.64 -39.50
C SER A 195 19.06 5.64 -40.89
N ASP A 196 19.65 6.48 -41.73
CA ASP A 196 19.37 6.83 -43.14
C ASP A 196 18.80 5.72 -44.04
#